data_AF-A0A378FTN8-F1
#
_entry.id   AF-A0A378FTN8-F1
#
_cell.length_a   1.000
_cell.length_b   1.000
_cell.length_c   1.000
_cell.angle_alpha   90.00
_cell.angle_beta   90.00
_cell.angle_gamma   90.00
#
_symmetry.space_group_name_H-M   'P 1'
#
loop_
_entity.id
_entity.type
_entity.pdbx_description
1 polymer ?
#
loop_
_entity_poly.entity_id
_entity_poly.type
_entity_poly.pdbx_seq_one_letter_code
_entity_poly.pdbx_strand_id
1 'polypeptide(L)'
;MLYGISELPEIINEANGRPVFSDRQLPRFSIAYTGNIVGVALTTEGDCGLDMELQRTVRSHDADRHNFSNNENLWINIQHDPDEARSQLVALRRSVLKLTGEASTQLQLLPGSGRLRTAGSQPIEAVCDAESLLVWSIAATPNIGSLKVWEYDAKGGDWRSLADAQQRRTRTVSPPDALYQLTHGKTLSLN
;
A
#
# COMPACT_ATOMS: atom_id res chain seq x y z
N MET A 1 16.92 14.68 -9.24
CA MET A 1 16.28 15.05 -7.96
C MET A 1 14.78 15.19 -8.22
N LEU A 2 13.94 14.39 -7.56
CA LEU A 2 12.49 14.49 -7.68
C LEU A 2 12.06 15.77 -6.92
N TYR A 3 11.39 16.72 -7.59
CA TYR A 3 10.94 18.02 -7.05
C TYR A 3 12.01 19.09 -6.76
N GLY A 4 13.31 18.82 -6.96
CA GLY A 4 14.36 19.85 -6.81
C GLY A 4 14.59 20.34 -5.37
N ILE A 5 14.17 19.56 -4.38
CA ILE A 5 14.29 19.88 -2.96
C ILE A 5 15.49 19.11 -2.38
N SER A 6 16.43 19.81 -1.75
CA SER A 6 17.64 19.23 -1.15
C SER A 6 17.52 18.90 0.34
N GLU A 7 16.58 19.53 1.03
CA GLU A 7 16.37 19.35 2.47
C GLU A 7 14.94 18.91 2.74
N LEU A 8 14.73 18.01 3.69
CA LEU A 8 13.39 17.54 4.05
C LEU A 8 12.53 18.74 4.49
N PRO A 9 11.43 19.06 3.79
CA PRO A 9 10.56 20.15 4.20
C PRO A 9 9.95 19.89 5.58
N GLU A 10 9.55 20.96 6.26
CA GLU A 10 8.94 20.87 7.59
C GLU A 10 7.67 20.01 7.55
N ILE A 11 7.57 19.07 8.50
CA ILE A 11 6.43 18.16 8.65
C ILE A 11 5.62 18.58 9.86
N ILE A 12 4.31 18.72 9.67
CA ILE A 12 3.31 18.99 10.71
C ILE A 12 2.29 17.85 10.74
N ASN A 13 1.59 17.70 11.86
CA ASN A 13 0.49 16.74 11.97
C ASN A 13 -0.86 17.47 11.82
N GLU A 14 -1.72 16.93 10.96
CA GLU A 14 -3.13 17.34 10.89
C GLU A 14 -3.89 16.89 12.15
N ALA A 15 -5.11 17.39 12.35
CA ALA A 15 -5.93 17.09 13.54
C ALA A 15 -6.22 15.58 13.73
N ASN A 16 -6.19 14.81 12.65
CA ASN A 16 -6.33 13.35 12.65
C ASN A 16 -5.01 12.61 12.91
N GLY A 17 -3.92 13.32 13.19
CA GLY A 17 -2.58 12.76 13.41
C GLY A 17 -1.81 12.42 12.13
N ARG A 18 -2.36 12.73 10.94
CA ARG A 18 -1.68 12.46 9.67
C ARG A 18 -0.53 13.45 9.44
N PRO A 19 0.70 12.96 9.17
CA PRO A 19 1.83 13.83 8.87
C PRO A 19 1.72 14.38 7.45
N VAL A 20 2.00 15.67 7.30
CA VAL A 20 1.93 16.42 6.03
C VAL A 20 3.03 17.47 6.01
N PHE A 21 3.44 17.92 4.83
CA PHE A 21 4.33 19.09 4.75
C PHE A 21 3.59 20.36 5.16
N SER A 22 4.28 21.29 5.82
CA SER A 22 3.67 22.57 6.24
C SER A 22 3.25 23.43 5.04
N ASP A 23 4.01 23.36 3.94
CA ASP A 23 3.63 23.93 2.65
C ASP A 23 2.65 23.01 1.90
N ARG A 24 1.44 23.52 1.65
CA ARG A 24 0.35 22.81 0.96
C ARG A 24 0.58 22.62 -0.54
N GLN A 25 1.56 23.30 -1.13
CA GLN A 25 1.95 23.10 -2.53
C GLN A 25 2.85 21.88 -2.72
N LEU A 26 3.39 21.33 -1.64
CA LEU A 26 4.22 20.13 -1.69
C LEU A 26 3.36 18.85 -1.80
N PRO A 27 3.92 17.78 -2.39
CA PRO A 27 3.23 16.50 -2.53
C PRO A 27 2.71 15.95 -1.20
N ARG A 28 1.56 15.27 -1.26
CA ARG A 28 1.07 14.50 -0.10
C ARG A 28 1.88 13.23 0.03
N PHE A 29 2.04 12.74 1.26
CA PHE A 29 2.83 11.54 1.52
C PHE A 29 2.22 10.65 2.59
N SER A 30 2.72 9.41 2.65
CA SER A 30 2.47 8.47 3.71
C SER A 30 3.73 7.69 4.04
N ILE A 31 3.96 7.40 5.32
CA ILE A 31 5.14 6.69 5.81
C ILE A 31 4.71 5.40 6.49
N ALA A 32 5.47 4.34 6.26
CA ALA A 32 5.39 3.10 7.00
C ALA A 32 6.78 2.60 7.34
N TYR A 33 6.87 1.84 8.42
CA TYR A 33 8.10 1.15 8.75
C TYR A 33 7.78 -0.22 9.34
N THR A 34 8.62 -1.18 9.05
CA THR A 34 8.53 -2.52 9.65
C THR A 34 9.93 -3.12 9.73
N GLY A 35 10.28 -3.66 10.90
CA GLY A 35 11.66 -4.03 11.19
C GLY A 35 12.63 -2.85 10.98
N ASN A 36 13.58 -3.03 10.06
CA ASN A 36 14.57 -2.04 9.66
C ASN A 36 14.27 -1.38 8.30
N ILE A 37 13.09 -1.61 7.73
CA ILE A 37 12.67 -1.06 6.44
C ILE A 37 11.75 0.13 6.69
N VAL A 38 12.03 1.24 6.00
CA VAL A 38 11.17 2.43 5.96
C VAL A 38 10.69 2.61 4.53
N GLY A 39 9.39 2.78 4.35
CA GLY A 39 8.76 3.10 3.09
C GLY A 39 8.12 4.49 3.13
N VAL A 40 8.18 5.19 2.00
CA VAL A 40 7.52 6.48 1.80
C VAL A 40 6.75 6.41 0.49
N ALA A 41 5.44 6.66 0.54
CA ALA A 41 4.61 6.90 -0.63
C ALA A 41 4.46 8.41 -0.80
N LEU A 42 4.65 8.90 -2.03
CA LEU A 42 4.45 10.29 -2.42
C LEU A 42 3.42 10.34 -3.54
N THR A 43 2.49 11.29 -3.48
CA THR A 43 1.53 11.54 -4.56
C THR A 43 1.53 13.00 -4.95
N THR A 44 1.54 13.25 -6.27
CA THR A 44 1.42 14.59 -6.84
C THR A 44 -0.02 15.10 -6.84
N GLU A 45 -0.98 14.18 -6.78
CA GLU A 45 -2.41 14.51 -6.80
C GLU A 45 -3.15 13.68 -5.75
N GLY A 46 -4.14 14.29 -5.11
CA GLY A 46 -4.95 13.63 -4.08
C GLY A 46 -4.11 13.14 -2.90
N ASP A 47 -4.53 12.03 -2.31
CA ASP A 47 -3.97 11.50 -1.07
C ASP A 47 -3.58 10.03 -1.20
N CYS A 48 -2.63 9.60 -0.36
CA CYS A 48 -2.20 8.23 -0.28
C CYS A 48 -2.02 7.76 1.17
N GLY A 49 -2.10 6.45 1.35
CA GLY A 49 -1.77 5.73 2.57
C GLY A 49 -0.88 4.54 2.24
N LEU A 50 0.22 4.36 2.98
CA LEU A 50 1.17 3.26 2.81
C LEU A 50 1.21 2.43 4.08
N ASP A 51 1.21 1.11 3.96
CA ASP A 51 1.52 0.22 5.06
C ASP A 51 2.38 -0.97 4.65
N MET A 52 3.08 -1.55 5.63
CA MET A 52 4.14 -2.54 5.43
C MET A 52 4.14 -3.57 6.57
N GLU A 53 4.20 -4.84 6.21
CA GLU A 53 4.21 -5.98 7.13
C GLU A 53 5.38 -6.90 6.79
N LEU A 54 6.11 -7.39 7.80
CA LEU A 54 7.14 -8.41 7.57
C LEU A 54 6.47 -9.77 7.41
N GLN A 55 6.85 -10.51 6.36
CA GLN A 55 6.46 -11.89 6.17
C GLN A 55 7.28 -12.76 7.15
N ARG A 56 6.85 -12.84 8.41
CA ARG A 56 7.55 -13.63 9.43
C ARG A 56 7.07 -15.09 9.37
N THR A 57 8.03 -16.01 9.26
CA THR A 57 7.87 -17.47 9.42
C THR A 57 7.48 -17.90 10.84
N VAL A 58 7.41 -16.97 11.79
CA VAL A 58 7.01 -17.24 13.17
C VAL A 58 5.76 -16.42 13.46
N ARG A 59 4.65 -17.13 13.67
CA ARG A 59 3.32 -16.63 14.06
C ARG A 59 3.39 -15.23 14.67
N SER A 60 3.10 -14.22 13.87
CA SER A 60 2.90 -12.87 14.39
C SER A 60 1.67 -12.92 15.28
N HIS A 61 1.87 -12.78 16.60
CA HIS A 61 0.79 -12.67 17.59
C HIS A 61 -0.21 -11.53 17.26
N ASP A 62 0.18 -10.58 16.39
CA ASP A 62 -0.69 -9.50 15.95
C ASP A 62 -1.59 -9.88 14.76
N ALA A 63 -1.24 -10.86 13.92
CA ALA A 63 -2.16 -11.33 12.87
C ALA A 63 -3.41 -11.98 13.48
N ASP A 64 -3.25 -12.72 14.58
CA ASP A 64 -4.33 -13.30 15.39
C ASP A 64 -5.19 -12.24 16.11
N ARG A 65 -4.73 -10.99 16.22
CA ARG A 65 -5.52 -9.88 16.79
C ARG A 65 -6.45 -9.20 15.78
N HIS A 66 -6.27 -9.45 14.48
CA HIS A 66 -7.13 -8.84 13.47
C HIS A 66 -8.39 -9.68 13.29
N ASN A 67 -9.54 -9.07 13.56
CA ASN A 67 -10.82 -9.70 13.28
C ASN A 67 -11.07 -9.68 11.76
N PHE A 68 -10.85 -10.82 11.11
CA PHE A 68 -11.22 -11.04 9.72
C PHE A 68 -12.70 -11.44 9.64
N SER A 69 -13.41 -10.94 8.63
CA SER A 69 -14.76 -11.39 8.32
C SER A 69 -14.75 -12.83 7.80
N ASN A 70 -15.92 -13.47 7.76
CA ASN A 70 -16.04 -14.82 7.22
C ASN A 70 -15.55 -14.91 5.77
N ASN A 71 -15.81 -13.89 4.94
CA ASN A 71 -15.36 -13.86 3.55
C ASN A 71 -13.84 -13.77 3.44
N GLU A 72 -13.21 -12.98 4.30
CA GLU A 72 -11.74 -12.87 4.35
C GLU A 72 -11.12 -14.16 4.88
N ASN A 73 -11.67 -14.76 5.93
CA ASN A 73 -11.19 -16.04 6.45
C ASN A 73 -11.31 -17.16 5.42
N LEU A 74 -12.43 -17.24 4.69
CA LEU A 74 -12.59 -18.19 3.60
C LEU A 74 -11.55 -17.97 2.51
N TRP A 75 -11.33 -16.72 2.11
CA TRP A 75 -10.33 -16.38 1.11
C TRP A 75 -8.90 -16.71 1.57
N ILE A 76 -8.54 -16.36 2.81
CA ILE A 76 -7.24 -16.70 3.43
C ILE A 76 -7.00 -18.22 3.38
N ASN A 77 -7.99 -19.01 3.78
CA ASN A 77 -7.84 -20.46 3.93
C ASN A 77 -7.70 -21.21 2.60
N ILE A 78 -8.07 -20.61 1.48
CA ILE A 78 -7.89 -21.20 0.14
C ILE A 78 -6.60 -20.73 -0.55
N GLN A 79 -5.87 -19.76 0.02
CA GLN A 79 -4.58 -19.33 -0.53
C GLN A 79 -3.50 -20.39 -0.31
N HIS A 80 -2.50 -20.40 -1.19
CA HIS A 80 -1.33 -21.28 -1.05
C HIS A 80 -0.56 -20.99 0.24
N ASP A 81 -0.39 -19.71 0.59
CA ASP A 81 0.19 -19.25 1.85
C ASP A 81 -0.83 -18.41 2.64
N PRO A 82 -1.54 -19.00 3.61
CA PRO A 82 -2.50 -18.27 4.44
C PRO A 82 -1.89 -17.17 5.31
N ASP A 83 -0.61 -17.27 5.70
CA ASP A 83 0.04 -16.28 6.54
C ASP A 83 0.48 -15.05 5.72
N GLU A 84 0.94 -15.27 4.49
CA GLU A 84 1.12 -14.19 3.51
C GLU A 84 -0.22 -13.49 3.22
N ALA A 85 -1.28 -14.25 2.98
CA ALA A 85 -2.62 -13.72 2.71
C ALA A 85 -3.15 -12.85 3.86
N ARG A 86 -2.96 -13.28 5.12
CA ARG A 86 -3.29 -12.47 6.31
C ARG A 86 -2.50 -11.16 6.32
N SER A 87 -1.19 -11.24 6.06
CA SER A 87 -0.31 -10.07 6.06
C SER A 87 -0.71 -9.06 4.98
N GLN A 88 -1.11 -9.54 3.80
CA GLN A 88 -1.64 -8.70 2.72
C GLN A 88 -2.92 -7.96 3.13
N LEU A 89 -3.88 -8.67 3.73
CA LEU A 89 -5.12 -8.03 4.19
C LEU A 89 -4.88 -7.02 5.32
N VAL A 90 -3.95 -7.30 6.24
CA VAL A 90 -3.57 -6.35 7.29
C VAL A 90 -2.94 -5.08 6.69
N ALA A 91 -1.96 -5.23 5.81
CA ALA A 91 -1.31 -4.11 5.14
C ALA A 91 -2.33 -3.28 4.34
N LEU A 92 -3.24 -3.94 3.62
CA LEU A 92 -4.30 -3.26 2.85
C LEU A 92 -5.27 -2.48 3.75
N ARG A 93 -5.69 -3.06 4.88
CA ARG A 93 -6.58 -2.35 5.82
C ARG A 93 -5.91 -1.12 6.42
N ARG A 94 -4.63 -1.24 6.77
CA ARG A 94 -3.86 -0.14 7.38
C ARG A 94 -3.51 0.95 6.37
N SER A 95 -3.22 0.60 5.13
CA SER A 95 -2.99 1.59 4.07
C SER A 95 -4.25 2.42 3.82
N VAL A 96 -5.43 1.78 3.75
CA VAL A 96 -6.73 2.48 3.65
C VAL A 96 -7.01 3.34 4.89
N LEU A 97 -6.78 2.83 6.11
CA LEU A 97 -6.93 3.61 7.34
C LEU A 97 -6.04 4.87 7.33
N LYS A 98 -4.79 4.76 6.88
CA LYS A 98 -3.88 5.92 6.77
C LYS A 98 -4.33 6.94 5.72
N LEU A 99 -4.99 6.47 4.65
CA LEU A 99 -5.56 7.34 3.63
C LEU A 99 -6.79 8.09 4.15
N THR A 100 -7.74 7.37 4.76
CA THR A 100 -9.08 7.90 5.07
C THR A 100 -9.22 8.44 6.49
N GLY A 101 -8.39 7.96 7.42
CA GLY A 101 -8.60 8.13 8.86
C GLY A 101 -9.79 7.35 9.41
N GLU A 102 -10.47 6.52 8.60
CA GLU A 102 -11.64 5.74 9.02
C GLU A 102 -11.22 4.49 9.80
N ALA A 103 -11.84 4.28 10.95
CA ALA A 103 -11.60 3.08 11.75
C ALA A 103 -11.86 1.79 10.94
N SER A 104 -11.07 0.74 11.18
CA SER A 104 -11.13 -0.52 10.42
C SER A 104 -12.51 -1.19 10.38
N THR A 105 -13.41 -0.87 11.31
CA THR A 105 -14.79 -1.37 11.34
C THR A 105 -15.66 -0.88 10.18
N GLN A 106 -15.27 0.20 9.49
CA GLN A 106 -15.99 0.78 8.36
C GLN A 106 -15.50 0.24 7.01
N LEU A 107 -14.41 -0.53 7.00
CA LEU A 107 -13.81 -1.12 5.82
C LEU A 107 -14.27 -2.56 5.64
N GLN A 108 -14.89 -2.86 4.50
CA GLN A 108 -15.21 -4.22 4.08
C GLN A 108 -14.35 -4.62 2.88
N LEU A 109 -13.51 -5.63 3.05
CA LEU A 109 -12.77 -6.25 1.96
C LEU A 109 -13.52 -7.46 1.40
N LEU A 110 -13.53 -7.57 0.08
CA LEU A 110 -14.06 -8.68 -0.67
C LEU A 110 -12.95 -9.23 -1.57
N PRO A 111 -11.92 -9.86 -0.97
CA PRO A 111 -10.67 -10.17 -1.64
C PRO A 111 -10.85 -11.08 -2.86
N GLY A 112 -11.74 -12.07 -2.79
CA GLY A 112 -12.05 -12.94 -3.94
C GLY A 112 -12.67 -12.23 -5.15
N SER A 113 -13.16 -11.00 -4.99
CA SER A 113 -13.67 -10.17 -6.09
C SER A 113 -12.76 -8.97 -6.40
N GLY A 114 -11.65 -8.83 -5.68
CA GLY A 114 -10.78 -7.66 -5.74
C GLY A 114 -11.46 -6.36 -5.32
N ARG A 115 -12.49 -6.40 -4.46
CA ARG A 115 -13.27 -5.21 -4.08
C ARG A 115 -13.01 -4.79 -2.63
N LEU A 116 -13.10 -3.49 -2.37
CA LEU A 116 -13.16 -2.92 -1.04
C LEU A 116 -14.32 -1.91 -0.98
N ARG A 117 -14.88 -1.74 0.21
CA ARG A 117 -15.92 -0.74 0.50
C ARG A 117 -15.53 0.00 1.77
N THR A 118 -15.55 1.31 1.71
CA THR A 118 -15.38 2.21 2.85
C THR A 118 -16.73 2.84 3.21
N ALA A 119 -16.83 3.45 4.39
CA ALA A 119 -18.04 4.19 4.77
C ALA A 119 -18.12 5.54 4.04
N GLY A 120 -16.96 6.12 3.70
CA GLY A 120 -16.86 7.35 2.94
C GLY A 120 -17.39 7.24 1.51
N SER A 121 -17.82 8.38 0.97
CA SER A 121 -18.33 8.50 -0.40
C SER A 121 -17.25 8.61 -1.47
N GLN A 122 -15.98 8.78 -1.07
CA GLN A 122 -14.87 8.89 -2.01
C GLN A 122 -14.44 7.49 -2.48
N PRO A 123 -14.29 7.28 -3.80
CA PRO A 123 -13.72 6.03 -4.29
C PRO A 123 -12.25 5.94 -3.85
N ILE A 124 -11.75 4.72 -3.69
CA ILE A 124 -10.36 4.46 -3.30
C ILE A 124 -9.82 3.33 -4.17
N GLU A 125 -8.57 3.48 -4.58
CA GLU A 125 -7.82 2.44 -5.25
C GLU A 125 -6.74 1.95 -4.29
N ALA A 126 -6.51 0.64 -4.28
CA ALA A 126 -5.44 0.07 -3.48
C ALA A 126 -4.72 -1.03 -4.25
N VAL A 127 -3.43 -1.12 -4.01
CA VAL A 127 -2.56 -2.20 -4.48
C VAL A 127 -1.88 -2.82 -3.26
N CYS A 128 -1.68 -4.12 -3.32
CA CYS A 128 -0.92 -4.88 -2.35
C CYS A 128 -0.01 -5.84 -3.11
N ASP A 129 1.19 -6.05 -2.60
CA ASP A 129 2.13 -7.03 -3.14
C ASP A 129 2.89 -7.70 -2.00
N ALA A 130 3.29 -8.94 -2.21
CA ALA A 130 4.12 -9.70 -1.29
C ALA A 130 5.44 -10.07 -1.97
N GLU A 131 6.53 -9.66 -1.33
CA GLU A 131 7.89 -10.03 -1.66
C GLU A 131 8.42 -10.96 -0.55
N SER A 132 9.54 -11.65 -0.79
CA SER A 132 10.02 -12.75 0.07
C SER A 132 10.14 -12.46 1.57
N LEU A 133 10.23 -11.19 1.98
CA LEU A 133 10.34 -10.77 3.38
C LEU A 133 9.31 -9.69 3.77
N LEU A 134 8.61 -9.10 2.80
CA LEU A 134 7.88 -7.86 2.98
C LEU A 134 6.59 -7.91 2.19
N VAL A 135 5.49 -7.67 2.88
CA VAL A 135 4.21 -7.35 2.28
C VAL A 135 3.99 -5.85 2.40
N TRP A 136 3.61 -5.21 1.31
CA TRP A 136 3.33 -3.77 1.30
C TRP A 136 2.01 -3.48 0.61
N SER A 137 1.36 -2.41 1.04
CA SER A 137 0.14 -1.92 0.40
C SER A 137 0.13 -0.41 0.32
N ILE A 138 -0.32 0.11 -0.83
CA ILE A 138 -0.62 1.52 -1.04
C ILE A 138 -2.10 1.65 -1.35
N ALA A 139 -2.78 2.51 -0.59
CA ALA A 139 -4.10 3.02 -0.90
C ALA A 139 -3.97 4.47 -1.40
N ALA A 140 -4.79 4.85 -2.35
CA ALA A 140 -4.73 6.11 -3.06
C ALA A 140 -6.14 6.61 -3.39
N THR A 141 -6.32 7.92 -3.44
CA THR A 141 -7.49 8.50 -4.12
C THR A 141 -7.51 8.08 -5.60
N PRO A 142 -8.68 8.04 -6.25
CA PRO A 142 -8.83 7.50 -7.61
C PRO A 142 -8.11 8.34 -8.63
N ASN A 143 -7.82 7.73 -9.79
CA ASN A 143 -7.13 8.35 -10.91
C ASN A 143 -5.70 8.82 -10.59
N ILE A 144 -5.12 8.39 -9.47
CA ILE A 144 -3.67 8.51 -9.26
C ILE A 144 -3.01 7.62 -10.31
N GLY A 145 -2.15 8.21 -11.16
CA GLY A 145 -1.58 7.58 -12.35
C GLY A 145 -0.65 6.39 -12.08
N SER A 146 0.48 6.31 -12.80
CA SER A 146 1.38 5.15 -12.66
C SER A 146 2.14 5.14 -11.33
N LEU A 147 2.13 3.99 -10.67
CA LEU A 147 2.97 3.74 -9.49
C LEU A 147 4.41 3.49 -9.92
N LYS A 148 5.33 4.36 -9.48
CA LYS A 148 6.78 4.18 -9.64
C LYS A 148 7.40 3.78 -8.32
N VAL A 149 8.19 2.71 -8.32
CA VAL A 149 8.83 2.19 -7.11
C VAL A 149 10.33 2.46 -7.18
N TRP A 150 10.88 2.93 -6.07
CA TRP A 150 12.30 3.26 -5.94
C TRP A 150 12.87 2.59 -4.70
N GLU A 151 14.10 2.12 -4.81
CA GLU A 151 14.88 1.58 -3.70
C GLU A 151 16.12 2.45 -3.48
N TYR A 152 16.47 2.70 -2.21
CA TYR A 152 17.71 3.36 -1.87
C TYR A 152 18.82 2.33 -1.68
N ASP A 153 19.85 2.39 -2.52
CA ASP A 153 21.05 1.56 -2.35
C ASP A 153 21.98 2.22 -1.34
N ALA A 154 21.92 1.76 -0.09
CA ALA A 154 22.77 2.25 0.99
C ALA A 154 24.29 2.09 0.72
N LYS A 155 24.70 1.16 -0.15
CA LYS A 155 26.12 0.99 -0.50
C LYS A 155 26.58 2.01 -1.53
N GLY A 156 25.71 2.32 -2.49
CA GLY A 156 25.98 3.30 -3.55
C GLY A 156 25.65 4.74 -3.18
N GLY A 157 24.82 4.94 -2.14
CA GLY A 157 24.30 6.25 -1.76
C GLY A 157 23.22 6.80 -2.69
N ASP A 158 22.71 5.98 -3.62
CA ASP A 158 21.88 6.40 -4.75
C ASP A 158 20.52 5.70 -4.80
N TRP A 159 19.55 6.36 -5.42
CA TRP A 159 18.22 5.81 -5.67
C TRP A 159 18.19 5.03 -7.00
N ARG A 160 17.56 3.87 -6.99
CA ARG A 160 17.34 3.04 -8.18
C ARG A 160 15.84 2.87 -8.41
N SER A 161 15.39 3.14 -9.63
CA SER A 161 14.03 2.80 -10.04
C SER A 161 13.95 1.29 -10.16
N LEU A 162 12.98 0.69 -9.49
CA LEU A 162 12.60 -0.69 -9.74
C LEU A 162 11.70 -0.72 -10.97
N ALA A 163 11.70 -1.84 -11.70
CA ALA A 163 10.74 -2.08 -12.76
C ALA A 163 9.32 -1.97 -12.19
N ASP A 164 8.38 -1.49 -13.01
CA ASP A 164 6.99 -1.31 -12.63
C ASP A 164 6.50 -2.55 -11.86
N ALA A 165 5.81 -2.36 -10.74
CA ALA A 165 5.26 -3.48 -9.96
C ALA A 165 4.41 -4.41 -10.85
N GLN A 166 3.78 -3.85 -11.90
CA GLN A 166 3.05 -4.60 -12.92
C GLN A 166 3.95 -5.45 -13.84
N GLN A 167 5.20 -5.05 -14.10
CA GLN A 167 6.17 -5.77 -14.94
C GLN A 167 7.02 -6.78 -14.14
N ARG A 168 7.18 -6.60 -12.82
CA ARG A 168 7.88 -7.56 -11.94
C ARG A 168 7.22 -8.95 -11.88
N ARG A 169 6.01 -9.09 -12.44
CA ARG A 169 5.24 -10.33 -12.63
C ARG A 169 5.89 -11.37 -13.54
N THR A 170 6.78 -11.00 -14.46
CA THR A 170 7.29 -11.91 -15.51
C THR A 170 8.62 -12.58 -15.18
N ARG A 171 9.25 -12.26 -14.05
CA ARG A 171 10.56 -12.78 -13.68
C ARG A 171 10.50 -13.53 -12.35
N THR A 172 9.69 -14.58 -12.28
CA THR A 172 9.91 -15.92 -11.68
C THR A 172 8.58 -16.70 -11.79
N VAL A 173 8.65 -18.02 -11.99
CA VAL A 173 7.57 -18.97 -12.36
C VAL A 173 6.28 -18.86 -11.49
N SER A 174 5.12 -18.86 -12.17
CA SER A 174 3.71 -18.65 -11.74
C SER A 174 3.06 -19.76 -10.87
N PRO A 175 1.76 -19.71 -10.45
CA PRO A 175 0.66 -18.70 -10.67
C PRO A 175 -0.24 -18.45 -9.41
N PRO A 176 -1.53 -18.01 -9.56
CA PRO A 176 -2.12 -16.66 -9.69
C PRO A 176 -2.26 -15.96 -8.29
N ASP A 177 -3.21 -15.06 -8.05
CA ASP A 177 -3.58 -14.58 -6.68
C ASP A 177 -2.76 -13.46 -6.02
N ALA A 178 -2.32 -12.47 -6.79
CA ALA A 178 -2.07 -11.15 -6.21
C ALA A 178 -3.29 -10.25 -6.41
N LEU A 179 -3.78 -9.70 -5.30
CA LEU A 179 -4.98 -8.89 -5.20
C LEU A 179 -4.73 -7.54 -5.92
N TYR A 180 -4.96 -7.52 -7.23
CA TYR A 180 -4.69 -6.36 -8.06
C TYR A 180 -5.99 -5.66 -8.50
N GLN A 181 -6.02 -4.37 -8.19
CA GLN A 181 -6.70 -3.31 -8.92
C GLN A 181 -8.23 -3.28 -8.79
N LEU A 182 -8.70 -2.41 -7.91
CA LEU A 182 -9.97 -1.72 -8.09
C LEU A 182 -9.79 -0.65 -9.16
N THR A 183 -9.94 -0.99 -10.43
CA THR A 183 -10.28 0.03 -11.43
C THR A 183 -11.72 -0.13 -11.84
N HIS A 184 -12.42 1.01 -11.91
CA HIS A 184 -13.35 1.19 -13.01
C HIS A 184 -12.63 1.95 -14.12
N GLY A 185 -12.35 1.22 -15.21
CA GLY A 185 -12.45 1.74 -16.57
C GLY A 185 -11.39 2.73 -17.04
N LYS A 186 -10.42 2.18 -17.78
CA LYS A 186 -9.66 2.84 -18.86
C LYS A 186 -9.04 4.21 -18.52
N THR A 187 -7.72 4.25 -18.41
CA THR A 187 -7.00 5.45 -18.88
C THR A 187 -5.86 5.01 -19.77
N LEU A 188 -6.04 5.39 -21.03
CA LEU A 188 -5.12 5.26 -22.16
C LEU A 188 -3.90 6.12 -21.89
N SER A 189 -2.71 5.58 -22.16
CA SER A 189 -1.51 6.40 -22.33
C SER A 189 -1.73 7.33 -23.52
N LEU A 190 -1.56 8.63 -23.31
CA LEU A 190 -1.26 9.57 -24.39
C LEU A 190 0.24 9.79 -24.40
N ASN A 191 0.85 9.61 -25.58
CA ASN A 191 2.10 10.26 -25.95
C ASN A 191 1.94 11.78 -25.94
#